data_AF-A0A371DJZ7-F1
#
_entry.id   AF-A0A371DJZ7-F1
#
_cell.length_a   1.000
_cell.length_b   1.000
_cell.length_c   1.000
_cell.angle_alpha   90.00
_cell.angle_beta   90.00
_cell.angle_gamma   90.00
#
_symmetry.space_group_name_H-M   'P 1'
#
loop_
_entity.id
_entity.type
_entity.pdbx_description
1 polymer ?
#
loop_
_entity_poly.entity_id
_entity_poly.type
_entity_poly.pdbx_seq_one_letter_code
_entity_poly.pdbx_strand_id
1 'polypeptide(L)'
;MKLRKCGGCSTAFYCSVECQKAEWRRHKPSCRAGTAEDAATVARYGYESVDAFARDLQDFMEAHTWAFRMLVSVQRQLYRDANPDVPFSDLPRLLRFRLRCQATRSDTYKHRNPAIRFAIVSQTFEDLDAYARKSELVWEQSAAMRAEAHRAYTVQYPGYTGQLFAVEYKLPGTHAGAMNYFALQTPRAPAPGTPQQRRPVLEDMADFCTRSINHGFPMRMQVSGDAFSILAFPGTFVRSERRWTWHAIFEDWKSYNPGQHRRLDLAVAEMKTRMPIPQLILCTLRLTSGVSVLISQDAFHP
;
A
#
# COMPACT_ATOMS: atom_id res chain seq x y z
N MET A 1 -15.18 -8.61 -18.10
CA MET A 1 -15.36 -9.93 -17.45
C MET A 1 -14.93 -9.80 -15.99
N LYS A 2 -15.80 -10.15 -15.02
CA LYS A 2 -15.51 -9.94 -13.58
C LYS A 2 -14.88 -11.21 -13.00
N LEU A 3 -13.61 -11.15 -12.63
CA LEU A 3 -12.90 -12.29 -12.02
C LEU A 3 -13.41 -12.54 -10.59
N ARG A 4 -13.53 -13.81 -10.22
CA ARG A 4 -13.92 -14.27 -8.89
C ARG A 4 -12.69 -14.60 -8.07
N LYS A 5 -12.61 -14.09 -6.85
CA LYS A 5 -11.53 -14.40 -5.92
C LYS A 5 -11.76 -15.78 -5.29
N CYS A 6 -10.70 -16.52 -5.02
CA CYS A 6 -10.77 -17.71 -4.18
C CYS A 6 -11.29 -17.34 -2.79
N GLY A 7 -12.36 -17.99 -2.33
CA GLY A 7 -12.95 -17.71 -1.01
C GLY A 7 -12.07 -18.11 0.18
N GLY A 8 -11.08 -18.98 -0.02
CA GLY A 8 -10.08 -19.33 0.99
C GLY A 8 -8.98 -18.27 1.04
N CYS A 9 -7.95 -18.42 0.21
CA CYS A 9 -6.77 -17.56 0.28
C CYS A 9 -6.98 -16.11 -0.21
N SER A 10 -8.02 -15.81 -1.00
CA SER A 10 -8.22 -14.51 -1.67
C SER A 10 -7.06 -14.05 -2.59
N THR A 11 -6.07 -14.90 -2.84
CA THR A 11 -4.89 -14.58 -3.68
C THR A 11 -5.01 -15.09 -5.11
N ALA A 12 -5.81 -16.14 -5.35
CA ALA A 12 -6.08 -16.66 -6.69
C ALA A 12 -7.39 -16.11 -7.25
N PHE A 13 -7.41 -15.87 -8.57
CA PHE A 13 -8.53 -15.28 -9.29
C PHE A 13 -8.94 -16.19 -10.45
N TYR A 14 -10.25 -16.35 -10.61
CA TYR A 14 -10.84 -17.30 -11.56
C TYR A 14 -11.92 -16.64 -12.41
N CYS A 15 -11.97 -17.00 -13.69
CA CYS A 15 -13.06 -16.63 -14.59
C CYS A 15 -14.42 -17.11 -14.10
N SER A 16 -14.46 -18.30 -13.52
CA SER A 16 -15.68 -18.97 -13.06
C SER A 16 -15.37 -20.00 -11.97
N VAL A 17 -16.40 -20.59 -11.37
CA VAL A 17 -16.25 -21.66 -10.37
C VAL A 17 -15.68 -22.92 -11.00
N GLU A 18 -15.94 -23.14 -12.29
CA GLU A 18 -15.40 -24.25 -13.08
C GLU A 18 -13.90 -24.09 -13.28
N CYS A 19 -13.43 -22.87 -13.60
CA CYS A 19 -12.00 -22.54 -13.69
C CYS A 19 -11.29 -22.81 -12.34
N GLN A 20 -11.92 -22.45 -11.22
CA GLN A 20 -11.42 -22.71 -9.87
C GLN A 20 -11.32 -24.21 -9.56
N LYS A 21 -12.36 -24.99 -9.89
CA LYS A 21 -12.38 -26.44 -9.67
C LYS A 21 -11.34 -27.17 -10.52
N ALA A 22 -11.14 -26.73 -11.77
CA ALA A 22 -10.14 -27.30 -12.67
C ALA A 22 -8.71 -27.10 -12.14
N GLU A 23 -8.41 -25.91 -11.62
CA GLU A 23 -7.09 -25.62 -11.04
C GLU A 23 -6.93 -26.16 -9.61
N TRP A 24 -8.01 -26.61 -8.95
CA TRP A 24 -8.03 -26.92 -7.52
C TRP A 24 -6.97 -27.94 -7.08
N ARG A 25 -6.60 -28.93 -7.91
CA ARG A 25 -5.54 -29.88 -7.54
C ARG A 25 -4.18 -29.20 -7.36
N ARG A 26 -3.86 -28.19 -8.18
CA ARG A 26 -2.63 -27.39 -8.08
C ARG A 26 -2.75 -26.25 -7.08
N HIS A 27 -3.94 -25.65 -6.99
CA HIS A 27 -4.22 -24.54 -6.10
C HIS A 27 -4.40 -24.98 -4.63
N LYS A 28 -5.00 -26.14 -4.34
CA LYS A 28 -5.32 -26.57 -2.97
C LYS A 28 -4.12 -26.54 -1.99
N PRO A 29 -2.90 -26.99 -2.37
CA PRO A 29 -1.73 -26.87 -1.50
C PRO A 29 -1.37 -25.42 -1.15
N SER A 30 -1.54 -24.47 -2.07
CA SER A 30 -1.25 -23.04 -1.84
C SER A 30 -2.44 -22.25 -1.29
N CYS A 31 -3.67 -22.65 -1.60
CA CYS A 31 -4.90 -22.13 -1.01
C CYS A 31 -4.94 -22.39 0.50
N ARG A 32 -4.38 -23.54 0.90
CA ARG A 32 -4.20 -23.95 2.30
C ARG A 32 -2.83 -23.59 2.83
N ALA A 33 -2.07 -22.70 2.18
CA ALA A 33 -0.79 -22.21 2.69
C ALA A 33 -0.96 -21.22 3.86
N GLY A 34 -1.91 -21.49 4.75
CA GLY A 34 -1.67 -21.30 6.17
C GLY A 34 -1.10 -22.60 6.69
N THR A 35 0.20 -22.65 6.95
CA THR A 35 0.79 -23.77 7.69
C THR A 35 0.13 -23.85 9.09
N ALA A 36 0.28 -24.98 9.79
CA ALA A 36 -0.14 -25.04 11.19
C ALA A 36 0.54 -23.94 12.04
N GLU A 37 1.76 -23.54 11.65
CA GLU A 37 2.48 -22.40 12.21
C GLU A 37 1.80 -21.06 11.88
N ASP A 38 1.34 -20.84 10.65
CA ASP A 38 0.58 -19.63 10.31
C ASP A 38 -0.73 -19.55 11.10
N ALA A 39 -1.45 -20.67 11.22
CA ALA A 39 -2.68 -20.76 12.01
C ALA A 39 -2.40 -20.44 13.50
N ALA A 40 -1.32 -20.98 14.05
CA ALA A 40 -0.90 -20.69 15.42
C ALA A 40 -0.52 -19.20 15.59
N THR A 41 0.23 -18.63 14.64
CA THR A 41 0.64 -17.21 14.69
C THR A 41 -0.57 -16.28 14.58
N VAL A 42 -1.49 -16.49 13.64
CA VAL A 42 -2.69 -15.62 13.52
C VAL A 42 -3.64 -15.78 14.72
N ALA A 43 -3.73 -16.98 15.30
CA ALA A 43 -4.48 -17.20 16.53
C ALA A 43 -3.90 -16.41 17.73
N ARG A 44 -2.57 -16.23 17.78
CA ARG A 44 -1.92 -15.35 18.79
C ARG A 44 -2.33 -13.89 18.63
N TYR A 45 -2.59 -13.45 17.40
CA TYR A 45 -3.15 -12.13 17.10
C TYR A 45 -4.68 -12.03 17.31
N GLY A 46 -5.32 -13.11 17.78
CA GLY A 46 -6.76 -13.13 18.05
C GLY A 46 -7.62 -13.37 16.81
N TYR A 47 -7.08 -13.91 15.73
CA TYR A 47 -7.86 -14.26 14.54
C TYR A 47 -8.35 -15.71 14.61
N GLU A 48 -9.59 -15.92 14.15
CA GLU A 48 -10.20 -17.26 14.06
C GLU A 48 -9.64 -18.11 12.92
N SER A 49 -9.05 -17.48 11.90
CA SER A 49 -8.50 -18.14 10.72
C SER A 49 -7.48 -17.28 10.00
N VAL A 50 -6.62 -17.91 9.20
CA VAL A 50 -5.69 -17.22 8.28
C VAL A 50 -6.45 -16.38 7.26
N ASP A 51 -7.62 -16.84 6.81
CA ASP A 51 -8.45 -16.09 5.85
C ASP A 51 -9.01 -14.80 6.46
N ALA A 52 -9.46 -14.85 7.73
CA ALA A 52 -9.91 -13.64 8.44
C ALA A 52 -8.75 -12.65 8.62
N PHE A 53 -7.55 -13.16 8.90
CA PHE A 53 -6.34 -12.33 8.97
C PHE A 53 -5.99 -11.69 7.62
N ALA A 54 -6.02 -12.48 6.54
CA ALA A 54 -5.72 -12.00 5.20
C ALA A 54 -6.71 -10.91 4.76
N ARG A 55 -8.01 -11.06 5.05
CA ARG A 55 -9.02 -10.01 4.80
C ARG A 55 -8.70 -8.73 5.57
N ASP A 56 -8.38 -8.85 6.85
CA ASP A 56 -8.09 -7.67 7.66
C ASP A 56 -6.82 -6.94 7.20
N LEU A 57 -5.82 -7.68 6.72
CA LEU A 57 -4.60 -7.13 6.10
C LEU A 57 -4.92 -6.41 4.78
N GLN A 58 -5.79 -6.98 3.94
CA GLN A 58 -6.24 -6.34 2.70
C GLN A 58 -6.98 -5.03 3.00
N ASP A 59 -7.94 -5.02 3.92
CA ASP A 59 -8.65 -3.79 4.32
C ASP A 59 -7.69 -2.71 4.81
N PHE A 60 -6.66 -3.10 5.58
CA PHE A 60 -5.64 -2.18 6.08
C PHE A 60 -4.79 -1.59 4.95
N MET A 61 -4.36 -2.42 3.99
CA MET A 61 -3.63 -1.92 2.82
C MET A 61 -4.50 -0.99 1.98
N GLU A 62 -5.77 -1.33 1.80
CA GLU A 62 -6.74 -0.51 1.07
C GLU A 62 -6.93 0.85 1.75
N ALA A 63 -7.17 0.85 3.07
CA ALA A 63 -7.32 2.05 3.88
C ALA A 63 -6.12 3.00 3.72
N HIS A 64 -4.90 2.45 3.64
CA HIS A 64 -3.65 3.20 3.58
C HIS A 64 -3.02 3.27 2.18
N THR A 65 -3.77 2.94 1.12
CA THR A 65 -3.24 2.83 -0.25
C THR A 65 -2.48 4.07 -0.70
N TRP A 66 -2.99 5.26 -0.41
CA TRP A 66 -2.33 6.51 -0.80
C TRP A 66 -0.94 6.65 -0.15
N ALA A 67 -0.86 6.39 1.16
CA ALA A 67 0.39 6.52 1.91
C ALA A 67 1.42 5.47 1.45
N PHE A 68 0.99 4.22 1.17
CA PHE A 68 1.88 3.21 0.60
C PHE A 68 2.39 3.59 -0.79
N ARG A 69 1.53 4.13 -1.67
CA ARG A 69 1.96 4.61 -3.00
C ARG A 69 2.96 5.76 -2.89
N MET A 70 2.71 6.72 -2.00
CA MET A 70 3.65 7.80 -1.72
C MET A 70 5.00 7.28 -1.23
N LEU A 71 5.00 6.33 -0.28
CA LEU A 71 6.23 5.70 0.21
C LEU A 71 7.00 5.01 -0.91
N VAL A 72 6.33 4.27 -1.80
CA VAL A 72 6.99 3.65 -2.95
C VAL A 72 7.68 4.70 -3.83
N SER A 73 6.99 5.79 -4.19
CA SER A 73 7.54 6.88 -5.01
C SER A 73 8.73 7.56 -4.32
N VAL A 74 8.61 7.86 -3.03
CA VAL A 74 9.65 8.53 -2.22
C VAL A 74 10.88 7.64 -2.08
N GLN A 75 10.71 6.38 -1.68
CA GLN A 75 11.83 5.44 -1.51
C GLN A 75 12.58 5.22 -2.82
N ARG A 76 11.86 5.15 -3.96
CA ARG A 76 12.50 5.05 -5.27
C ARG A 76 13.35 6.27 -5.60
N GLN A 77 12.84 7.48 -5.34
CA GLN A 77 13.59 8.70 -5.58
C GLN A 77 14.81 8.82 -4.66
N LEU A 78 14.67 8.48 -3.38
CA LEU A 78 15.80 8.44 -2.43
C LEU A 78 16.87 7.45 -2.87
N TYR A 79 16.48 6.25 -3.34
CA TYR A 79 17.42 5.28 -3.88
C TYR A 79 18.13 5.82 -5.12
N ARG A 80 17.40 6.45 -6.05
CA ARG A 80 17.97 7.06 -7.26
C ARG A 80 18.97 8.16 -6.92
N ASP A 81 18.64 9.00 -5.95
CA ASP A 81 19.49 10.10 -5.49
C ASP A 81 20.78 9.62 -4.83
N ALA A 82 20.73 8.48 -4.14
CA ALA A 82 21.89 7.84 -3.54
C ALA A 82 22.75 7.05 -4.55
N ASN A 83 22.19 6.71 -5.72
CA ASN A 83 22.82 5.87 -6.73
C ASN A 83 22.65 6.48 -8.14
N PRO A 84 23.27 7.64 -8.42
CA PRO A 84 23.09 8.37 -9.68
C PRO A 84 23.63 7.63 -10.91
N ASP A 85 24.61 6.73 -10.71
CA ASP A 85 25.26 6.00 -11.79
C ASP A 85 24.55 4.69 -12.16
N VAL A 86 23.60 4.24 -11.33
CA VAL A 86 22.83 3.00 -11.60
C VAL A 86 21.83 3.26 -12.73
N PRO A 87 21.83 2.48 -13.83
CA PRO A 87 20.86 2.62 -14.90
C PRO A 87 19.41 2.46 -14.41
N PHE A 88 18.46 3.12 -15.08
CA PHE A 88 17.03 3.04 -14.70
C PHE A 88 16.48 1.61 -14.72
N SER A 89 16.97 0.77 -15.64
CA SER A 89 16.61 -0.65 -15.75
C SER A 89 16.98 -1.47 -14.52
N ASP A 90 18.03 -1.03 -13.81
CA ASP A 90 18.68 -1.77 -12.73
C ASP A 90 18.25 -1.23 -11.37
N LEU A 91 17.44 -0.17 -11.34
CA LEU A 91 16.81 0.30 -10.12
C LEU A 91 15.92 -0.80 -9.54
N PRO A 92 15.87 -0.95 -8.21
CA PRO A 92 15.04 -1.94 -7.55
C PRO A 92 13.58 -1.92 -8.02
N ARG A 93 12.98 -3.10 -8.08
CA ARG A 93 11.60 -3.32 -8.53
C ARG A 93 10.73 -4.02 -7.47
N LEU A 94 11.28 -4.26 -6.29
CA LEU A 94 10.59 -4.86 -5.14
C LEU A 94 10.88 -4.06 -3.87
N LEU A 95 9.85 -3.51 -3.24
CA LEU A 95 9.93 -2.91 -1.90
C LEU A 95 9.16 -3.79 -0.91
N ARG A 96 9.82 -4.19 0.18
CA ARG A 96 9.22 -4.95 1.27
C ARG A 96 8.91 -4.02 2.44
N PHE A 97 7.63 -3.96 2.82
CA PHE A 97 7.18 -3.43 4.09
C PHE A 97 7.12 -4.56 5.12
N ARG A 98 7.93 -4.49 6.17
CA ARG A 98 7.74 -5.35 7.35
C ARG A 98 6.68 -4.72 8.23
N LEU A 99 5.62 -5.48 8.48
CA LEU A 99 4.49 -5.06 9.30
C LEU A 99 4.50 -5.80 10.64
N ARG A 100 3.87 -5.18 11.64
CA ARG A 100 3.48 -5.85 12.88
C ARG A 100 1.96 -5.81 13.01
N CYS A 101 1.37 -6.87 13.54
CA CYS A 101 -0.04 -6.86 13.92
C CYS A 101 -0.22 -6.12 15.25
N GLN A 102 -1.23 -5.25 15.31
CA GLN A 102 -1.63 -4.50 16.51
C GLN A 102 -2.94 -5.03 17.11
N ALA A 103 -3.60 -5.98 16.45
CA ALA A 103 -4.82 -6.59 16.96
C ALA A 103 -4.54 -7.36 18.26
N THR A 104 -5.42 -7.18 19.24
CA THR A 104 -5.34 -7.88 20.52
C THR A 104 -6.49 -8.89 20.63
N ARG A 105 -6.33 -9.91 21.50
CA ARG A 105 -7.35 -10.96 21.70
C ARG A 105 -8.70 -10.41 22.19
N SER A 106 -8.74 -9.21 22.75
CA SER A 106 -9.97 -8.52 23.18
C SER A 106 -10.74 -7.85 22.03
N ASP A 107 -10.13 -7.68 20.86
CA ASP A 107 -10.79 -7.04 19.72
C ASP A 107 -11.72 -8.02 19.01
N THR A 108 -13.01 -7.97 19.38
CA THR A 108 -14.05 -8.68 18.63
C THR A 108 -14.01 -8.25 17.15
N TYR A 109 -14.03 -9.22 16.22
CA TYR A 109 -13.89 -9.00 14.77
C TYR A 109 -14.77 -7.85 14.24
N LYS A 110 -15.98 -7.72 14.79
CA LYS A 110 -16.93 -6.67 14.42
C LYS A 110 -16.35 -5.26 14.62
N HIS A 111 -15.48 -5.01 15.59
CA HIS A 111 -15.01 -3.67 15.95
C HIS A 111 -13.62 -3.31 15.43
N ARG A 112 -13.00 -4.16 14.61
CA ARG A 112 -11.65 -3.90 14.12
C ARG A 112 -11.70 -2.78 13.09
N ASN A 113 -11.17 -1.61 13.42
CA ASN A 113 -11.04 -0.48 12.51
C ASN A 113 -9.91 -0.74 11.50
N PRO A 114 -10.15 -0.68 10.17
CA PRO A 114 -9.15 -1.00 9.16
C PRO A 114 -7.90 -0.11 9.21
N ALA A 115 -7.97 1.08 9.82
CA ALA A 115 -6.84 2.01 9.88
C ALA A 115 -5.74 1.64 10.89
N ILE A 116 -6.01 0.80 11.89
CA ILE A 116 -5.14 0.64 13.07
C ILE A 116 -4.76 -0.82 13.39
N ARG A 117 -5.03 -1.75 12.49
CA ARG A 117 -4.79 -3.20 12.75
C ARG A 117 -3.32 -3.60 12.61
N PHE A 118 -2.55 -2.82 11.86
CA PHE A 118 -1.16 -3.11 11.56
C PHE A 118 -0.34 -1.82 11.59
N ALA A 119 0.97 -1.96 11.73
CA ALA A 119 1.90 -0.85 11.64
C ALA A 119 3.16 -1.26 10.86
N ILE A 120 3.74 -0.31 10.14
CA ILE A 120 5.05 -0.46 9.50
C ILE A 120 6.14 -0.47 10.58
N VAL A 121 7.05 -1.42 10.46
CA VAL A 121 8.26 -1.55 11.25
C VAL A 121 9.49 -1.11 10.44
N SER A 122 9.60 -1.55 9.19
CA SER A 122 10.73 -1.22 8.32
C SER A 122 10.38 -1.33 6.85
N GLN A 123 11.19 -0.70 5.99
CA GLN A 123 11.07 -0.74 4.54
C GLN A 123 12.43 -1.18 3.97
N THR A 124 12.46 -2.20 3.10
CA THR A 124 13.71 -2.66 2.47
C THR A 124 13.51 -2.97 1.00
N PHE A 125 14.44 -2.53 0.15
CA PHE A 125 14.50 -3.00 -1.23
C PHE A 125 15.02 -4.44 -1.28
N GLU A 126 14.48 -5.23 -2.19
CA GLU A 126 14.84 -6.63 -2.37
C GLU A 126 15.06 -6.89 -3.88
N ASP A 127 15.80 -7.96 -4.18
CA ASP A 127 15.95 -8.44 -5.56
C ASP A 127 14.68 -9.20 -5.97
N LEU A 128 13.97 -8.66 -6.97
CA LEU A 128 12.72 -9.22 -7.47
C LEU A 128 12.93 -10.58 -8.16
N ASP A 129 14.03 -10.73 -8.91
CA ASP A 129 14.32 -11.94 -9.67
C ASP A 129 14.75 -13.07 -8.73
N ALA A 130 15.53 -12.75 -7.70
CA ALA A 130 15.85 -13.67 -6.61
C ALA A 130 14.60 -14.06 -5.81
N TYR A 131 13.71 -13.10 -5.51
CA TYR A 131 12.42 -13.39 -4.88
C TYR A 131 11.56 -14.34 -5.72
N ALA A 132 11.44 -14.07 -7.03
CA ALA A 132 10.66 -14.86 -7.96
C ALA A 132 11.18 -16.30 -8.06
N ARG A 133 12.51 -16.49 -8.12
CA ARG A 133 13.13 -17.84 -8.09
C ARG A 133 12.88 -18.57 -6.78
N LYS A 134 13.01 -17.88 -5.65
CA LYS A 134 12.82 -18.49 -4.32
C LYS A 134 11.35 -18.85 -4.04
N SER A 135 10.42 -18.07 -4.58
CA SER A 135 8.99 -18.17 -4.31
C SER A 135 8.20 -18.45 -5.59
N GLU A 136 8.71 -19.34 -6.43
CA GLU A 136 8.22 -19.59 -7.80
C GLU A 136 6.70 -19.79 -7.85
N LEU A 137 6.16 -20.70 -7.02
CA LEU A 137 4.74 -20.98 -6.98
C LEU A 137 3.87 -19.73 -6.64
N VAL A 138 4.33 -18.91 -5.70
CA VAL A 138 3.62 -17.67 -5.30
C VAL A 138 3.74 -16.61 -6.39
N TRP A 139 4.88 -16.55 -7.06
CA TRP A 139 5.13 -15.64 -8.18
C TRP A 139 4.31 -16.02 -9.43
N GLU A 140 4.17 -17.30 -9.73
CA GLU A 140 3.31 -17.80 -10.80
C GLU A 140 1.83 -17.50 -10.52
N GLN A 141 1.37 -17.76 -9.29
CA GLN A 141 -0.04 -17.54 -8.91
C GLN A 141 -0.45 -16.06 -8.96
N SER A 142 0.50 -15.15 -8.75
CA SER A 142 0.26 -13.72 -8.88
C SER A 142 0.26 -13.22 -10.34
N ALA A 143 0.43 -14.09 -11.35
CA ALA A 143 0.38 -13.70 -12.76
C ALA A 143 -0.95 -13.07 -13.16
N ALA A 144 -2.08 -13.61 -12.67
CA ALA A 144 -3.40 -13.03 -12.92
C ALA A 144 -3.53 -11.62 -12.32
N MET A 145 -3.00 -11.40 -11.11
CA MET A 145 -2.97 -10.08 -10.48
C MET A 145 -2.10 -9.09 -11.24
N ARG A 146 -0.94 -9.52 -11.74
CA ARG A 146 -0.07 -8.68 -12.58
C ARG A 146 -0.75 -8.31 -13.90
N ALA A 147 -1.40 -9.26 -14.56
CA ALA A 147 -2.14 -9.01 -15.80
C ALA A 147 -3.31 -8.04 -15.59
N GLU A 148 -4.02 -8.15 -14.47
CA GLU A 148 -5.05 -7.18 -14.07
C GLU A 148 -4.46 -5.80 -13.84
N ALA A 149 -3.36 -5.70 -13.08
CA ALA A 149 -2.68 -4.44 -12.80
C ALA A 149 -2.22 -3.77 -14.10
N HIS A 150 -1.60 -4.52 -15.02
CA HIS A 150 -1.24 -4.01 -16.35
C HIS A 150 -2.46 -3.45 -17.07
N ARG A 151 -3.57 -4.18 -17.12
CA ARG A 151 -4.79 -3.73 -17.82
C ARG A 151 -5.35 -2.45 -17.19
N ALA A 152 -5.45 -2.41 -15.87
CA ALA A 152 -5.95 -1.24 -15.15
C ALA A 152 -5.06 -0.01 -15.40
N TYR A 153 -3.74 -0.17 -15.34
CA TYR A 153 -2.81 0.93 -15.60
C TYR A 153 -2.79 1.36 -17.06
N THR A 154 -2.92 0.45 -18.03
CA THR A 154 -3.03 0.84 -19.45
C THR A 154 -4.26 1.70 -19.71
N VAL A 155 -5.38 1.43 -19.03
CA VAL A 155 -6.62 2.22 -19.19
C VAL A 155 -6.53 3.56 -18.47
N GLN A 156 -6.03 3.57 -17.23
CA GLN A 156 -6.08 4.75 -16.36
C GLN A 156 -4.86 5.66 -16.48
N TYR A 157 -3.77 5.14 -17.03
CA TYR A 157 -2.50 5.85 -17.14
C TYR A 157 -1.95 5.75 -18.57
N PRO A 158 -2.27 6.72 -19.45
CA PRO A 158 -1.78 6.74 -20.83
C PRO A 158 -0.25 6.73 -20.96
N GLY A 159 0.48 7.16 -19.93
CA GLY A 159 1.95 7.13 -19.86
C GLY A 159 2.53 5.82 -19.29
N TYR A 160 1.74 4.77 -19.18
CA TYR A 160 2.17 3.50 -18.59
C TYR A 160 3.18 2.78 -19.50
N THR A 161 4.38 2.51 -18.97
CA THR A 161 5.49 1.89 -19.72
C THR A 161 5.38 0.37 -19.85
N GLY A 162 4.29 -0.24 -19.37
CA GLY A 162 4.13 -1.69 -19.35
C GLY A 162 4.92 -2.41 -18.26
N GLN A 163 5.56 -1.69 -17.33
CA GLN A 163 6.35 -2.28 -16.24
C GLN A 163 5.67 -2.10 -14.88
N LEU A 164 5.77 -3.10 -14.01
CA LEU A 164 5.22 -3.06 -12.65
C LEU A 164 6.33 -2.95 -11.61
N PHE A 165 6.01 -2.27 -10.52
CA PHE A 165 6.78 -2.24 -9.29
C PHE A 165 6.05 -3.11 -8.25
N ALA A 166 6.73 -4.13 -7.74
CA ALA A 166 6.18 -5.06 -6.77
C ALA A 166 6.36 -4.54 -5.33
N VAL A 167 5.34 -4.73 -4.50
CA VAL A 167 5.37 -4.36 -3.08
C VAL A 167 4.90 -5.51 -2.23
N GLU A 168 5.79 -6.01 -1.38
CA GLU A 168 5.52 -7.10 -0.45
C GLU A 168 5.20 -6.55 0.93
N TYR A 169 4.11 -7.01 1.52
CA TYR A 169 3.73 -6.73 2.90
C TYR A 169 3.96 -7.99 3.71
N LYS A 170 5.01 -7.99 4.52
CA LYS A 170 5.48 -9.17 5.25
C LYS A 170 5.23 -9.02 6.74
N LEU A 171 4.54 -9.99 7.33
CA LEU A 171 4.50 -10.14 8.79
C LEU A 171 5.48 -11.21 9.26
N PRO A 172 6.29 -10.94 10.30
CA PRO A 172 7.16 -11.94 10.90
C PRO A 172 6.36 -13.14 11.43
N GLY A 173 6.88 -14.35 11.21
CA GLY A 173 6.27 -15.59 11.71
C GLY A 173 5.01 -16.04 10.97
N THR A 174 4.69 -15.41 9.85
CA THR A 174 3.62 -15.86 8.95
C THR A 174 4.09 -15.91 7.51
N HIS A 175 3.63 -16.89 6.75
CA HIS A 175 3.69 -16.94 5.30
C HIS A 175 2.55 -16.15 4.65
N ALA A 176 1.58 -15.69 5.46
CA ALA A 176 0.49 -14.79 5.07
C ALA A 176 1.01 -13.35 4.81
N GLY A 177 1.85 -13.21 3.79
CA GLY A 177 2.20 -11.91 3.20
C GLY A 177 1.23 -11.53 2.08
N ALA A 178 1.18 -10.25 1.75
CA ALA A 178 0.45 -9.77 0.58
C ALA A 178 1.41 -9.14 -0.44
N MET A 179 1.03 -9.18 -1.73
CA MET A 179 1.78 -8.56 -2.81
C MET A 179 0.85 -7.64 -3.59
N ASN A 180 1.23 -6.36 -3.70
CA ASN A 180 0.57 -5.40 -4.58
C ASN A 180 1.53 -4.99 -5.70
N TYR A 181 0.94 -4.58 -6.82
CA TYR A 181 1.68 -4.13 -7.99
C TYR A 181 1.28 -2.70 -8.32
N PHE A 182 2.26 -1.83 -8.44
CA PHE A 182 2.08 -0.44 -8.84
C PHE A 182 2.67 -0.21 -10.23
N ALA A 183 2.17 0.78 -10.96
CA ALA A 183 2.83 1.20 -12.20
C ALA A 183 4.27 1.62 -11.87
N LEU A 184 5.24 1.06 -12.60
CA LEU A 184 6.64 1.45 -12.43
C LEU A 184 6.79 2.91 -12.83
N GLN A 185 6.96 3.78 -11.84
CA GLN A 185 7.30 5.16 -12.09
C GLN A 185 8.79 5.25 -12.36
N THR A 186 9.16 5.87 -13.48
CA THR A 186 10.53 6.32 -13.71
C THR A 186 10.74 7.61 -12.92
N PRO A 187 11.67 7.65 -11.95
CA PRO A 187 12.01 8.88 -11.25
C PRO A 187 12.30 10.03 -12.22
N ARG A 188 11.93 11.27 -11.87
CA ARG A 188 12.13 12.41 -12.77
C ARG A 188 13.61 12.61 -13.06
N ALA A 189 13.95 12.87 -14.34
CA ALA A 189 15.32 13.12 -14.77
C ALA A 189 15.40 14.32 -15.73
N PRO A 190 16.13 15.39 -15.40
CA PRO A 190 16.66 15.68 -14.06
C PRO A 190 15.51 15.98 -13.08
N ALA A 191 15.56 15.40 -11.89
CA ALA A 191 14.66 15.80 -10.81
C ALA A 191 15.02 17.24 -10.37
N PRO A 192 14.05 18.09 -10.03
CA PRO A 192 14.33 19.45 -9.56
C PRO A 192 15.31 19.47 -8.38
N GLY A 193 16.23 20.43 -8.38
CA GLY A 193 17.23 20.63 -7.32
C GLY A 193 18.34 19.58 -7.30
N THR A 194 19.20 19.63 -6.27
CA THR A 194 20.24 18.62 -6.01
C THR A 194 19.73 17.50 -5.09
N PRO A 195 20.35 16.31 -5.08
CA PRO A 195 20.04 15.26 -4.10
C PRO A 195 20.03 15.76 -2.64
N GLN A 196 20.95 16.64 -2.28
CA GLN A 196 21.06 17.22 -0.93
C GLN A 196 19.87 18.13 -0.60
N GLN A 197 19.36 18.87 -1.59
CA GLN A 197 18.17 19.70 -1.42
C GLN A 197 16.87 18.87 -1.35
N ARG A 198 16.79 17.77 -2.10
CA ARG A 198 15.62 16.89 -2.13
C ARG A 198 15.48 16.02 -0.89
N ARG A 199 16.60 15.49 -0.37
CA ARG A 199 16.64 14.55 0.75
C ARG A 199 15.74 14.94 1.92
N PRO A 200 15.81 16.14 2.51
CA PRO A 200 15.00 16.47 3.69
C PRO A 200 13.49 16.49 3.38
N VAL A 201 13.08 16.90 2.17
CA VAL A 201 11.67 16.88 1.74
C VAL A 201 11.18 15.45 1.59
N LEU A 202 11.98 14.58 0.97
CA LEU A 202 11.65 13.18 0.75
C LEU A 202 11.61 12.40 2.09
N GLU A 203 12.56 12.64 2.99
CA GLU A 203 12.58 12.03 4.32
C GLU A 203 11.37 12.43 5.15
N ASP A 204 11.04 13.73 5.21
CA ASP A 204 9.84 14.20 5.92
C ASP A 204 8.57 13.57 5.36
N MET A 205 8.45 13.46 4.03
CA MET A 205 7.28 12.81 3.42
C MET A 205 7.21 11.31 3.73
N ALA A 206 8.35 10.61 3.76
CA ALA A 206 8.40 9.21 4.18
C ALA A 206 8.00 9.04 5.65
N ASP A 207 8.49 9.92 6.53
CA ASP A 207 8.17 9.91 7.95
C ASP A 207 6.67 10.23 8.16
N PHE A 208 6.14 11.24 7.48
CA PHE A 208 4.73 11.61 7.55
C PHE A 208 3.81 10.46 7.10
N CYS A 209 4.09 9.82 5.96
CA CYS A 209 3.33 8.66 5.50
C CYS A 209 3.42 7.49 6.47
N THR A 210 4.59 7.21 7.02
CA THR A 210 4.77 6.13 8.01
C THR A 210 3.97 6.40 9.28
N ARG A 211 3.95 7.66 9.75
CA ARG A 211 3.16 8.09 10.92
C ARG A 211 1.65 8.05 10.65
N SER A 212 1.20 8.49 9.47
CA SER A 212 -0.19 8.36 9.04
C SER A 212 -0.68 6.92 9.14
N ILE A 213 0.15 5.98 8.65
CA ILE A 213 -0.14 4.54 8.73
C ILE A 213 -0.14 4.06 10.18
N ASN A 214 0.92 4.35 10.92
CA ASN A 214 1.13 3.80 12.26
C ASN A 214 0.24 4.41 13.35
N HIS A 215 -0.24 5.63 13.15
CA HIS A 215 -1.19 6.28 14.04
C HIS A 215 -2.63 6.12 13.55
N GLY A 216 -2.85 5.60 12.35
CA GLY A 216 -4.17 5.30 11.81
C GLY A 216 -5.01 6.53 11.53
N PHE A 217 -4.44 7.50 10.82
CA PHE A 217 -5.18 8.56 10.14
C PHE A 217 -4.94 8.44 8.63
N PRO A 218 -5.68 7.57 7.93
CA PRO A 218 -5.40 7.27 6.54
C PRO A 218 -5.65 8.48 5.64
N MET A 219 -4.77 8.68 4.68
CA MET A 219 -4.84 9.77 3.71
C MET A 219 -5.66 9.34 2.48
N ARG A 220 -6.57 10.20 2.02
CA ARG A 220 -7.29 10.00 0.74
C ARG A 220 -7.37 11.28 -0.07
N MET A 221 -7.35 11.15 -1.38
CA MET A 221 -7.69 12.24 -2.29
C MET A 221 -9.21 12.42 -2.27
N GLN A 222 -9.68 13.66 -2.28
CA GLN A 222 -11.10 13.95 -2.45
C GLN A 222 -11.45 13.92 -3.94
N VAL A 223 -12.59 13.30 -4.26
CA VAL A 223 -13.16 13.26 -5.61
C VAL A 223 -14.44 14.09 -5.59
N SER A 224 -14.57 15.02 -6.55
CA SER A 224 -15.75 15.85 -6.75
C SER A 224 -16.16 15.75 -8.23
N GLY A 225 -17.17 14.92 -8.51
CA GLY A 225 -17.53 14.56 -9.88
C GLY A 225 -16.38 13.85 -10.59
N ASP A 226 -16.01 14.31 -11.78
CA ASP A 226 -14.90 13.75 -12.57
C ASP A 226 -13.52 14.33 -12.19
N ALA A 227 -13.48 15.34 -11.31
CA ALA A 227 -12.25 15.97 -10.86
C ALA A 227 -11.82 15.42 -9.49
N PHE A 228 -10.53 15.17 -9.30
CA PHE A 228 -9.95 14.82 -8.00
C PHE A 228 -8.93 15.86 -7.57
N SER A 229 -8.83 16.08 -6.25
CA SER A 229 -7.77 16.90 -5.69
C SER A 229 -6.44 16.14 -5.74
N ILE A 230 -5.39 16.83 -6.20
CA ILE A 230 -4.01 16.34 -6.13
C ILE A 230 -3.55 16.19 -4.67
N LEU A 231 -4.15 16.97 -3.76
CA LEU A 231 -3.88 16.87 -2.34
C LEU A 231 -4.68 15.72 -1.73
N ALA A 232 -4.00 14.98 -0.84
CA ALA A 232 -4.69 14.07 0.06
C ALA A 232 -4.96 14.74 1.40
N PHE A 233 -6.05 14.30 2.02
CA PHE A 233 -6.54 14.77 3.30
C PHE A 233 -6.53 13.63 4.31
N PRO A 234 -6.23 13.91 5.58
CA PRO A 234 -6.29 12.92 6.62
C PRO A 234 -7.75 12.63 6.96
N GLY A 235 -8.05 11.37 7.24
CA GLY A 235 -9.38 10.95 7.65
C GLY A 235 -9.37 9.94 8.78
N THR A 236 -10.58 9.58 9.20
CA THR A 236 -10.84 8.51 10.15
C THR A 236 -11.87 7.56 9.57
N PHE A 237 -11.76 6.28 9.91
CA PHE A 237 -12.80 5.32 9.61
C PHE A 237 -13.84 5.34 10.73
N VAL A 238 -15.07 5.68 10.36
CA VAL A 238 -16.25 5.62 11.22
C VAL A 238 -17.06 4.40 10.81
N ARG A 239 -17.66 3.73 11.79
CA ARG A 239 -18.52 2.60 11.49
C ARG A 239 -19.97 3.07 11.39
N SER A 240 -20.55 2.96 10.21
CA SER A 240 -21.97 3.22 9.95
C SER A 240 -22.61 1.99 9.31
N GLU A 241 -23.81 1.61 9.76
CA GLU A 241 -24.58 0.47 9.19
C GLU A 241 -23.77 -0.83 9.00
N ARG A 242 -22.92 -1.16 9.98
CA ARG A 242 -21.99 -2.31 9.99
C ARG A 242 -20.83 -2.23 8.99
N ARG A 243 -20.71 -1.17 8.20
CA ARG A 243 -19.59 -0.92 7.28
C ARG A 243 -18.65 0.15 7.84
N TRP A 244 -17.38 0.07 7.47
CA TRP A 244 -16.40 1.10 7.76
C TRP A 244 -16.38 2.08 6.60
N THR A 245 -16.65 3.36 6.89
CA THR A 245 -16.60 4.45 5.91
C THR A 245 -15.51 5.43 6.33
N TRP A 246 -14.71 5.86 5.36
CA TRP A 246 -13.70 6.88 5.59
C TRP A 246 -14.39 8.25 5.58
N HIS A 247 -14.09 9.08 6.56
CA HIS A 247 -14.51 10.48 6.63
C HIS A 247 -13.28 11.37 6.80
N ALA A 248 -13.21 12.44 6.01
CA ALA A 248 -12.17 13.44 6.15
C ALA A 248 -12.27 14.09 7.54
N ILE A 249 -11.11 14.37 8.15
CA ILE A 249 -11.04 15.11 9.41
C ILE A 249 -11.41 16.57 9.17
N PHE A 250 -10.99 17.12 8.03
CA PHE A 250 -11.34 18.45 7.53
C PHE A 250 -11.34 18.42 6.01
N GLU A 251 -12.07 19.35 5.39
CA GLU A 251 -12.23 19.43 3.94
C GLU A 251 -11.14 20.26 3.23
N ASP A 252 -10.49 21.16 3.97
CA ASP A 252 -9.38 21.98 3.45
C ASP A 252 -8.27 22.03 4.50
N TRP A 253 -7.02 21.95 4.05
CA TRP A 253 -5.84 22.12 4.89
C TRP A 253 -5.75 23.50 5.54
N LYS A 254 -6.42 24.52 4.98
CA LYS A 254 -6.58 25.84 5.64
C LYS A 254 -7.37 25.77 6.94
N SER A 255 -8.21 24.75 7.10
CA SER A 255 -9.03 24.53 8.30
C SER A 255 -8.29 23.74 9.38
N TYR A 256 -7.10 23.22 9.10
CA TYR A 256 -6.29 22.49 10.08
C TYR A 256 -5.76 23.44 11.16
N ASN A 257 -6.13 23.18 12.40
CA ASN A 257 -5.63 23.88 13.58
C ASN A 257 -4.97 22.89 14.54
N PRO A 258 -3.69 23.10 14.93
CA PRO A 258 -3.02 22.25 15.89
C PRO A 258 -3.80 22.12 17.21
N GLY A 259 -3.83 20.91 17.78
CA GLY A 259 -4.49 20.61 19.05
C GLY A 259 -5.89 20.01 18.90
N GLN A 260 -6.47 20.04 17.69
CA GLN A 260 -7.77 19.40 17.42
C GLN A 260 -7.61 17.90 17.12
N HIS A 261 -6.44 17.46 16.67
CA HIS A 261 -6.24 16.11 16.12
C HIS A 261 -4.91 15.52 16.54
N ARG A 262 -4.80 15.15 17.83
CA ARG A 262 -3.55 14.69 18.48
C ARG A 262 -2.61 13.84 17.62
N ARG A 263 -3.13 12.85 16.89
CA ARG A 263 -2.33 11.94 16.05
C ARG A 263 -1.73 12.63 14.82
N LEU A 264 -2.50 13.50 14.17
CA LEU A 264 -2.03 14.33 13.08
C LEU A 264 -1.08 15.41 13.60
N ASP A 265 -1.40 16.03 14.75
CA ASP A 265 -0.57 17.07 15.37
C ASP A 265 0.85 16.55 15.65
N LEU A 266 0.97 15.36 16.25
CA LEU A 266 2.26 14.69 16.48
C LEU A 266 3.02 14.44 15.18
N ALA A 267 2.33 14.01 14.13
CA ALA A 267 2.96 13.74 12.85
C ALA A 267 3.47 15.01 12.15
N VAL A 268 2.75 16.13 12.29
CA VAL A 268 3.13 17.43 11.73
C VAL A 268 4.29 18.06 12.53
N ALA A 269 4.23 17.98 13.86
CA ALA A 269 5.21 18.62 14.75
C ALA A 269 6.63 18.04 14.61
N GLU A 270 6.75 16.78 14.19
CA GLU A 270 8.04 16.09 14.07
C GLU A 270 8.68 16.20 12.66
N MET A 271 8.10 16.99 11.76
CA MET A 271 8.69 17.27 10.44
C MET A 271 9.92 18.17 10.55
N LYS A 272 11.04 17.75 9.97
CA LYS A 272 12.33 18.43 10.09
C LYS A 272 12.36 19.73 9.29
N THR A 273 11.79 19.73 8.09
CA THR A 273 11.72 20.89 7.19
C THR A 273 10.74 21.97 7.66
N ARG A 274 9.81 21.61 8.56
CA ARG A 274 8.68 22.46 8.99
C ARG A 274 7.82 22.99 7.84
N MET A 275 7.89 22.33 6.68
CA MET A 275 7.08 22.68 5.52
C MET A 275 5.60 22.40 5.81
N PRO A 276 4.67 23.29 5.43
CA PRO A 276 3.25 22.98 5.48
C PRO A 276 2.93 21.70 4.71
N ILE A 277 2.12 20.80 5.27
CA ILE A 277 1.83 19.49 4.66
C ILE A 277 1.35 19.57 3.20
N PRO A 278 0.46 20.52 2.80
CA PRO A 278 0.10 20.66 1.39
C PRO A 278 1.30 20.91 0.48
N GLN A 279 2.23 21.75 0.94
CA GLN A 279 3.44 22.06 0.20
C GLN A 279 4.39 20.85 0.18
N LEU A 280 4.51 20.11 1.29
CA LEU A 280 5.29 18.87 1.35
C LEU A 280 4.78 17.84 0.32
N ILE A 281 3.46 17.66 0.23
CA ILE A 281 2.81 16.77 -0.75
C ILE A 281 3.13 17.24 -2.17
N LEU A 282 2.87 18.52 -2.48
CA LEU A 282 3.08 19.06 -3.84
C LEU A 282 4.54 19.02 -4.27
N CYS A 283 5.46 19.39 -3.38
CA CYS A 283 6.89 19.29 -3.62
C CYS A 283 7.29 17.84 -3.89
N THR A 284 6.85 16.90 -3.05
CA THR A 284 7.18 15.49 -3.26
C THR A 284 6.65 14.97 -4.60
N LEU A 285 5.38 15.23 -4.94
CA LEU A 285 4.80 14.82 -6.22
C LEU A 285 5.58 15.37 -7.42
N ARG A 286 6.06 16.63 -7.33
CA ARG A 286 6.91 17.25 -8.36
C ARG A 286 8.30 16.61 -8.47
N LEU A 287 8.84 16.11 -7.36
CA LEU A 287 10.14 15.45 -7.31
C LEU A 287 10.06 14.02 -7.83
N THR A 288 9.01 13.27 -7.49
CA THR A 288 8.92 11.82 -7.77
C THR A 288 8.14 11.49 -9.05
N SER A 289 7.63 12.48 -9.79
CA SER A 289 6.70 12.27 -10.91
C SER A 289 5.48 11.44 -10.51
N GLY A 290 4.93 11.65 -9.30
CA GLY A 290 4.06 10.72 -8.55
C GLY A 290 2.71 10.31 -9.17
N VAL A 291 2.65 9.88 -10.43
CA VAL A 291 1.41 9.62 -11.16
C VAL A 291 0.60 8.46 -10.59
N SER A 292 1.23 7.38 -10.12
CA SER A 292 0.48 6.26 -9.50
C SER A 292 -0.20 6.65 -8.18
N VAL A 293 0.32 7.67 -7.49
CA VAL A 293 -0.32 8.25 -6.30
C VAL A 293 -1.58 9.00 -6.68
N LEU A 294 -1.55 9.71 -7.82
CA LEU A 294 -2.64 10.53 -8.33
C LEU A 294 -3.81 9.73 -8.89
N ILE A 295 -3.66 8.41 -9.07
CA ILE A 295 -4.80 7.57 -9.45
C ILE A 295 -5.69 7.36 -8.22
N SER A 296 -6.96 7.76 -8.31
CA SER A 296 -7.95 7.58 -7.24
C SER A 296 -7.96 6.14 -6.72
N GLN A 297 -8.17 5.97 -5.41
CA GLN A 297 -8.32 4.65 -4.79
C GLN A 297 -9.50 3.90 -5.40
N ASP A 298 -10.59 4.62 -5.68
CA ASP A 298 -11.83 4.07 -6.25
C ASP A 298 -11.67 3.63 -7.70
N ALA A 299 -10.65 4.12 -8.41
CA ALA A 299 -10.43 3.77 -9.82
C ALA A 299 -10.16 2.26 -10.01
N PHE A 300 -9.76 1.53 -8.96
CA PHE A 300 -9.49 0.09 -9.01
C PHE A 300 -10.68 -0.76 -8.53
N HIS A 301 -11.79 -0.13 -8.14
CA HIS A 301 -13.03 -0.79 -7.73
C HIS A 301 -14.12 -0.51 -8.77
N PRO A 302 -14.67 -1.54 -9.43
CA PRO A 302 -15.75 -1.38 -10.41
C PRO A 302 -17.09 -1.02 -9.76
#